data_AF-A0A8H6LMG2-F1
#
_entry.id   AF-A0A8H6LMG2-F1
#
_cell.length_a   1.000
_cell.length_b   1.000
_cell.length_c   1.000
_cell.angle_alpha   90.00
_cell.angle_beta   90.00
_cell.angle_gamma   90.00
#
_symmetry.space_group_name_H-M   'P 1'
#
loop_
_entity.id
_entity.type
_entity.pdbx_description
1 polymer ?
#
loop_
_entity_poly.entity_id
_entity_poly.type
_entity_poly.pdbx_seq_one_letter_code
_entity_poly.pdbx_strand_id
1 'polypeptide(L)'
;MGDWTRGWTRVGQTGPTQHYGRVWEAERELQELTIIESWNDDDSWPGINKPLFNGPDAKRFDTKLAKLEDLGYGAFGRVEKVSYGSVCLARKRIPRRRGFTIDDLRKESLTMQKLDHRHVVKLVATYAPRTHELCLLIWPAAVCNLSTLLEDLEYLRMGEGDREDILERLDALDIKDLSAIEQSSEDQLLHSTTKCPLEFLRNTIGCVARALAYCHQNDVRHLDIKPSNILLKADRVYLADFGVSRDVSGQDQTMTEGVPGTERWRAPEFRRRLRQRQGQPFSHGLGLISVSHQSRGPHHYNDKPSQRDLRMT
;
A
#
# COMPACT_ATOMS: atom_id res chain seq x y z
N MET A 1 65.67 -13.18 -41.04
CA MET A 1 64.37 -13.30 -41.74
C MET A 1 63.33 -12.94 -40.68
N GLY A 2 62.87 -11.70 -40.56
CA GLY A 2 61.77 -11.09 -41.35
C GLY A 2 60.43 -11.66 -40.83
N ASP A 3 59.38 -10.93 -40.46
CA ASP A 3 58.91 -9.56 -40.74
C ASP A 3 57.74 -9.23 -39.77
N TRP A 4 57.28 -7.98 -39.83
CA TRP A 4 56.48 -7.19 -38.91
C TRP A 4 54.93 -7.39 -38.92
N THR A 5 54.26 -6.80 -37.91
CA THR A 5 52.95 -6.06 -37.94
C THR A 5 51.58 -6.71 -37.59
N ARG A 6 50.91 -6.04 -36.61
CA ARG A 6 49.45 -5.75 -36.42
C ARG A 6 48.54 -6.94 -36.07
N GLY A 7 47.55 -6.90 -35.18
CA GLY A 7 46.80 -5.85 -34.48
C GLY A 7 45.41 -6.44 -34.13
N TRP A 8 44.69 -5.81 -33.18
CA TRP A 8 43.27 -5.98 -32.79
C TRP A 8 42.92 -6.71 -31.48
N THR A 9 42.38 -5.88 -30.60
CA THR A 9 41.59 -6.08 -29.38
C THR A 9 40.28 -6.87 -29.64
N ARG A 10 39.90 -7.74 -28.69
CA ARG A 10 38.50 -8.11 -28.37
C ARG A 10 38.43 -8.24 -26.84
N VAL A 11 38.00 -7.21 -26.10
CA VAL A 11 36.61 -6.83 -25.80
C VAL A 11 35.85 -7.93 -25.06
N GLY A 12 35.74 -7.71 -23.74
CA GLY A 12 34.58 -8.02 -22.90
C GLY A 12 33.92 -9.39 -23.05
N GLN A 13 34.40 -10.37 -22.30
CA GLN A 13 33.47 -11.29 -21.66
C GLN A 13 33.04 -10.66 -20.33
N THR A 14 31.99 -9.83 -20.39
CA THR A 14 31.17 -9.56 -19.22
C THR A 14 30.58 -10.90 -18.78
N GLY A 15 31.08 -11.44 -17.67
CA GLY A 15 30.38 -12.50 -16.95
C GLY A 15 28.96 -12.05 -16.61
N PRO A 16 28.04 -12.98 -16.34
CA PRO A 16 26.66 -12.65 -16.01
C PRO A 16 26.65 -11.71 -14.81
N THR A 17 26.21 -10.47 -15.04
CA THR A 17 25.96 -9.50 -13.96
C THR A 17 24.99 -10.14 -12.98
N GLN A 18 25.48 -10.28 -11.75
CA GLN A 18 24.89 -11.07 -10.69
C GLN A 18 23.51 -10.55 -10.26
N HIS A 19 22.45 -11.30 -10.57
CA HIS A 19 21.08 -11.14 -10.08
C HIS A 19 20.88 -11.60 -8.62
N TYR A 20 21.95 -11.79 -7.84
CA TYR A 20 21.90 -12.49 -6.54
C TYR A 20 20.89 -11.83 -5.57
N GLY A 21 20.82 -10.50 -5.48
CA GLY A 21 19.92 -9.81 -4.54
C GLY A 21 18.43 -10.14 -4.70
N ARG A 22 17.92 -10.24 -5.95
CA ARG A 22 16.50 -10.56 -6.20
C ARG A 22 16.14 -12.01 -5.86
N VAL A 23 17.09 -12.93 -6.03
CA VAL A 23 16.90 -14.35 -5.69
C VAL A 23 16.74 -14.50 -4.18
N TRP A 24 17.60 -13.82 -3.40
CA TRP A 24 17.51 -13.81 -1.93
C TRP A 24 16.19 -13.25 -1.40
N GLU A 25 15.65 -12.20 -2.00
CA GLU A 25 14.38 -11.61 -1.56
C GLU A 25 13.18 -12.51 -1.85
N ALA A 26 13.15 -13.14 -3.03
CA ALA A 26 12.12 -14.10 -3.38
C ALA A 26 12.17 -15.37 -2.49
N GLU A 27 13.37 -15.88 -2.21
CA GLU A 27 13.58 -17.00 -1.28
C GLU A 27 13.15 -16.63 0.14
N ARG A 28 13.48 -15.41 0.61
CA ARG A 28 13.04 -14.91 1.91
C ARG A 28 11.52 -14.82 2.01
N GLU A 29 10.85 -14.31 0.98
CA GLU A 29 9.38 -14.27 0.97
C GLU A 29 8.76 -15.67 1.04
N LEU A 30 9.29 -16.63 0.28
CA LEU A 30 8.81 -18.01 0.32
C LEU A 30 9.02 -18.64 1.69
N GLN A 31 10.16 -18.35 2.33
CA GLN A 31 10.45 -18.79 3.69
C GLN A 31 9.49 -18.16 4.70
N GLU A 32 9.25 -16.85 4.63
CA GLU A 32 8.29 -16.14 5.48
C GLU A 32 6.87 -16.73 5.32
N LEU A 33 6.44 -16.99 4.08
CA LEU A 33 5.14 -17.59 3.79
C LEU A 33 5.02 -19.02 4.36
N THR A 34 6.07 -19.83 4.24
CA THR A 34 6.12 -21.18 4.82
C THR A 34 5.98 -21.13 6.35
N ILE A 35 6.67 -20.17 6.99
CA ILE A 35 6.56 -19.96 8.44
C ILE A 35 5.13 -19.53 8.81
N ILE A 36 4.55 -18.57 8.06
CA ILE A 36 3.17 -18.10 8.30
C ILE A 36 2.17 -19.25 8.17
N GLU A 37 2.33 -20.11 7.17
CA GLU A 37 1.43 -21.25 6.96
C GLU A 37 1.49 -22.24 8.12
N SER A 38 2.68 -22.50 8.68
CA SER A 38 2.87 -23.39 9.83
C SER A 38 2.15 -22.91 11.10
N TRP A 39 1.86 -21.61 11.24
CA TRP A 39 1.13 -21.10 12.41
C TRP A 39 -0.33 -21.53 12.44
N ASN A 40 -0.91 -21.97 11.32
CA ASN A 40 -2.29 -22.44 11.32
C ASN A 40 -2.49 -23.70 12.18
N ASP A 41 -1.43 -24.49 12.37
CA ASP A 41 -1.42 -25.69 13.20
C ASP A 41 -1.39 -25.37 14.71
N ASP A 42 -1.10 -24.13 15.11
CA ASP A 42 -1.13 -23.67 16.50
C ASP A 42 -2.52 -23.15 16.89
N ASP A 43 -3.18 -23.79 17.87
CA ASP A 43 -4.47 -23.35 18.41
C ASP A 43 -4.43 -21.97 19.06
N SER A 44 -3.25 -21.50 19.49
CA SER A 44 -3.06 -20.16 20.04
C SER A 44 -2.88 -19.07 18.98
N TRP A 45 -2.78 -19.45 17.70
CA TRP A 45 -2.70 -18.52 16.57
C TRP A 45 -4.10 -18.10 16.09
N PRO A 46 -4.41 -16.79 16.02
CA PRO A 46 -5.72 -16.27 15.60
C PRO A 46 -5.89 -16.22 14.07
N GLY A 47 -5.65 -17.35 13.42
CA GLY A 47 -5.72 -17.49 11.97
C GLY A 47 -7.09 -17.11 11.40
N ILE A 48 -7.10 -16.63 10.16
CA ILE A 48 -8.31 -16.14 9.47
C ILE A 48 -9.44 -17.18 9.37
N ASN A 49 -9.08 -18.47 9.32
CA ASN A 49 -10.02 -19.59 9.20
C ASN A 49 -10.62 -20.03 10.55
N LYS A 50 -10.20 -19.44 11.67
CA LYS A 50 -10.68 -19.78 13.01
C LYS A 50 -11.81 -18.82 13.44
N PRO A 51 -12.64 -19.16 14.44
CA PRO A 51 -13.55 -18.20 15.08
C PRO A 51 -12.82 -16.95 15.56
N LEU A 52 -13.55 -15.86 15.79
CA LEU A 52 -12.92 -14.59 16.17
C LEU A 52 -12.22 -14.78 17.51
N PHE A 53 -10.90 -14.69 17.50
CA PHE A 53 -10.09 -14.79 18.70
C PHE A 53 -10.27 -13.51 19.52
N ASN A 54 -10.93 -13.59 20.68
CA ASN A 54 -11.33 -12.43 21.47
C ASN A 54 -11.09 -12.61 22.97
N GLY A 55 -11.32 -11.55 23.74
CA GLY A 55 -11.30 -11.62 25.20
C GLY A 55 -9.89 -11.82 25.80
N PRO A 56 -9.77 -12.55 26.92
CA PRO A 56 -8.50 -12.73 27.62
C PRO A 56 -7.40 -13.38 26.77
N ASP A 57 -7.76 -14.35 25.93
CA ASP A 57 -6.80 -15.05 25.09
C ASP A 57 -6.27 -14.13 23.98
N ALA A 58 -7.13 -13.33 23.35
CA ALA A 58 -6.71 -12.30 22.40
C ALA A 58 -5.79 -11.25 23.03
N LYS A 59 -6.05 -10.88 24.29
CA LYS A 59 -5.15 -9.97 25.02
C LYS A 59 -3.79 -10.62 25.29
N ARG A 60 -3.75 -11.91 25.68
CA ARG A 60 -2.49 -12.66 25.85
C ARG A 60 -1.73 -12.77 24.53
N PHE A 61 -2.40 -13.08 23.44
CA PHE A 61 -1.80 -13.11 22.11
C PHE A 61 -1.24 -11.74 21.71
N ASP A 62 -1.97 -10.64 21.94
CA ASP A 62 -1.50 -9.29 21.60
C ASP A 62 -0.17 -8.94 22.27
N THR A 63 0.08 -9.46 23.48
CA THR A 63 1.35 -9.29 24.19
C THR A 63 2.51 -10.12 23.65
N LYS A 64 2.23 -11.18 22.87
CA LYS A 64 3.27 -11.97 22.20
C LYS A 64 3.86 -11.25 20.98
N LEU A 65 3.15 -10.26 20.43
CA LEU A 65 3.61 -9.48 19.28
C LEU A 65 4.59 -8.40 19.76
N ALA A 66 5.86 -8.50 19.35
CA ALA A 66 6.84 -7.47 19.64
C ALA A 66 6.64 -6.29 18.67
N LYS A 67 6.32 -5.12 19.22
CA LYS A 67 6.21 -3.89 18.42
C LYS A 67 7.60 -3.39 18.03
N LEU A 68 7.78 -3.09 16.75
CA LEU A 68 9.03 -2.55 16.20
C LEU A 68 8.92 -1.04 15.95
N GLU A 69 7.97 -0.61 15.12
CA GLU A 69 7.81 0.78 14.71
C GLU A 69 6.36 1.12 14.38
N ASP A 70 6.05 2.42 14.29
CA ASP A 70 4.78 2.92 13.77
C ASP A 70 4.89 3.09 12.24
N LEU A 71 4.06 2.38 11.48
CA LEU A 71 4.05 2.46 10.01
C LEU A 71 3.12 3.55 9.48
N GLY A 72 2.19 4.01 10.32
CA GLY A 72 1.33 5.13 9.97
C GLY A 72 0.08 5.29 10.83
N TYR A 73 -0.53 6.46 10.69
CA TYR A 73 -1.78 6.83 11.33
C TYR A 73 -2.75 7.32 10.26
N GLY A 74 -3.95 6.75 10.20
CA GLY A 74 -4.95 7.13 9.21
C GLY A 74 -6.35 7.21 9.77
N ALA A 75 -7.29 7.64 8.93
CA ALA A 75 -8.73 7.68 9.24
C ALA A 75 -9.31 6.31 9.66
N PHE A 76 -8.59 5.23 9.36
CA PHE A 76 -8.99 3.84 9.64
C PHE A 76 -8.26 3.21 10.84
N GLY A 77 -7.44 3.99 11.56
CA GLY A 77 -6.72 3.56 12.76
C GLY A 77 -5.20 3.60 12.63
N ARG A 78 -4.54 3.01 13.63
CA ARG A 78 -3.07 2.94 13.74
C ARG A 78 -2.56 1.68 13.06
N VAL A 79 -1.45 1.81 12.33
CA VAL A 79 -0.71 0.68 11.74
C VAL A 79 0.67 0.62 12.37
N GLU A 80 1.02 -0.55 12.90
CA GLU A 80 2.28 -0.80 13.59
C GLU A 80 2.99 -1.96 12.90
N LYS A 81 4.31 -1.90 12.77
CA LYS A 81 5.09 -3.07 12.44
C LYS A 81 5.30 -3.88 13.70
N VAL A 82 4.99 -5.16 13.62
CA VAL A 82 5.18 -6.11 14.71
C VAL A 82 5.94 -7.33 14.21
N SER A 83 6.66 -8.02 15.08
CA SER A 83 7.19 -9.33 14.79
C SER A 83 6.47 -10.42 15.57
N TYR A 84 6.33 -11.58 14.92
CA TYR A 84 5.94 -12.83 15.54
C TYR A 84 6.93 -13.90 15.09
N GLY A 85 7.76 -14.37 16.02
CA GLY A 85 8.96 -15.13 15.66
C GLY A 85 9.90 -14.29 14.78
N SER A 86 10.31 -14.85 13.65
CA SER A 86 11.23 -14.19 12.68
C SER A 86 10.52 -13.35 11.61
N VAL A 87 9.18 -13.34 11.58
CA VAL A 87 8.41 -12.70 10.49
C VAL A 87 7.86 -11.36 10.96
N CYS A 88 8.03 -10.32 10.12
CA CYS A 88 7.45 -9.00 10.34
C CYS A 88 6.08 -8.87 9.67
N LEU A 89 5.11 -8.34 10.40
CA LEU A 89 3.72 -8.13 9.99
C LEU A 89 3.30 -6.69 10.25
N ALA A 90 2.35 -6.19 9.48
CA ALA A 90 1.63 -4.97 9.79
C ALA A 90 0.41 -5.30 10.65
N ARG A 91 0.36 -4.75 11.87
CA ARG A 91 -0.82 -4.77 12.74
C ARG A 91 -1.65 -3.51 12.51
N LYS A 92 -2.82 -3.64 11.89
CA LYS A 92 -3.81 -2.56 11.73
C LYS A 92 -4.85 -2.68 12.84
N ARG A 93 -4.95 -1.66 13.70
CA ARG A 93 -5.95 -1.56 14.76
C ARG A 93 -7.14 -0.73 14.29
N ILE A 94 -8.29 -1.37 14.11
CA ILE A 94 -9.52 -0.76 13.60
C ILE A 94 -10.47 -0.52 14.78
N PRO A 95 -10.77 0.74 15.13
CA PRO A 95 -11.74 1.03 16.17
C PRO A 95 -13.15 0.66 15.72
N ARG A 96 -13.96 0.15 16.66
CA ARG A 96 -15.36 -0.19 16.40
C ARG A 96 -16.15 1.07 16.04
N ARG A 97 -16.77 1.07 14.86
CA ARG A 97 -17.66 2.15 14.41
C ARG A 97 -19.03 2.02 15.05
N ARG A 98 -19.71 3.14 15.30
CA ARG A 98 -21.09 3.13 15.80
C ARG A 98 -21.98 2.41 14.79
N GLY A 99 -22.84 1.52 15.27
CA GLY A 99 -23.73 0.72 14.42
C GLY A 99 -23.13 -0.57 13.87
N PHE A 100 -21.84 -0.84 14.11
CA PHE A 100 -21.17 -2.06 13.64
C PHE A 100 -20.68 -2.90 14.83
N THR A 101 -20.83 -4.22 14.72
CA THR A 101 -20.18 -5.19 15.62
C THR A 101 -18.75 -5.46 15.18
N ILE A 102 -17.94 -6.09 16.03
CA ILE A 102 -16.59 -6.53 15.64
C ILE A 102 -16.66 -7.59 14.54
N ASP A 103 -17.67 -8.46 14.57
CA ASP A 103 -17.88 -9.46 13.52
C ASP A 103 -18.23 -8.83 12.18
N ASP A 104 -18.97 -7.72 12.15
CA ASP A 104 -19.24 -6.99 10.90
C ASP A 104 -17.95 -6.42 10.31
N LEU A 105 -17.11 -5.80 11.14
CA LEU A 105 -15.79 -5.31 10.71
C LEU A 105 -14.88 -6.46 10.24
N ARG A 106 -14.96 -7.62 10.91
CA ARG A 106 -14.21 -8.81 10.53
C ARG A 106 -14.65 -9.30 9.16
N LYS A 107 -15.96 -9.43 8.91
CA LYS A 107 -16.50 -9.86 7.61
C LYS A 107 -16.02 -8.99 6.46
N GLU A 108 -16.00 -7.66 6.64
CA GLU A 108 -15.45 -6.74 5.63
C GLU A 108 -13.99 -7.06 5.30
N SER A 109 -13.17 -7.30 6.33
CA SER A 109 -11.75 -7.62 6.16
C SER A 109 -11.49 -8.97 5.47
N LEU A 110 -12.41 -9.94 5.61
CA LEU A 110 -12.29 -11.27 5.02
C LEU A 110 -12.47 -11.27 3.49
N THR A 111 -12.93 -10.17 2.87
CA THR A 111 -12.94 -10.02 1.41
C THR A 111 -11.55 -10.29 0.82
N MET A 112 -10.50 -9.87 1.53
CA MET A 112 -9.11 -10.03 1.11
C MET A 112 -8.63 -11.50 1.15
N GLN A 113 -9.32 -12.38 1.89
CA GLN A 113 -8.98 -13.81 1.96
C GLN A 113 -9.12 -14.50 0.60
N LYS A 114 -10.01 -14.02 -0.26
CA LYS A 114 -10.23 -14.58 -1.60
C LYS A 114 -9.11 -14.25 -2.58
N LEU A 115 -8.20 -13.36 -2.20
CA LEU A 115 -7.16 -12.85 -3.08
C LEU A 115 -5.82 -13.49 -2.71
N ASP A 116 -5.26 -14.25 -3.63
CA ASP A 116 -3.91 -14.79 -3.52
C ASP A 116 -3.09 -14.36 -4.74
N HIS A 117 -2.43 -13.21 -4.61
CA HIS A 117 -1.66 -12.61 -5.68
C HIS A 117 -0.42 -11.92 -5.14
N ARG A 118 0.71 -12.10 -5.83
CA ARG A 118 2.04 -11.59 -5.45
C ARG A 118 2.15 -10.06 -5.25
N HIS A 119 1.13 -9.30 -5.63
CA HIS A 119 1.04 -7.84 -5.50
C HIS A 119 -0.19 -7.40 -4.70
N VAL A 120 -0.77 -8.28 -3.90
CA VAL A 120 -1.86 -8.00 -2.97
C VAL A 120 -1.39 -8.42 -1.58
N VAL A 121 -1.65 -7.61 -0.56
CA VAL A 121 -1.28 -7.99 0.81
C VAL A 121 -2.12 -9.18 1.29
N LYS A 122 -1.54 -10.04 2.14
CA LYS A 122 -2.21 -11.22 2.69
C LYS A 122 -2.71 -10.94 4.09
N LEU A 123 -4.00 -11.16 4.35
CA LEU A 123 -4.53 -11.19 5.71
C LEU A 123 -4.11 -12.51 6.35
N VAL A 124 -3.30 -12.47 7.41
CA VAL A 124 -2.80 -13.70 8.05
C VAL A 124 -3.56 -14.06 9.32
N ALA A 125 -4.11 -13.06 10.02
CA ALA A 125 -4.85 -13.26 11.25
C ALA A 125 -5.78 -12.09 11.58
N THR A 126 -6.80 -12.39 12.38
CA THR A 126 -7.75 -11.41 12.93
C THR A 126 -8.04 -11.71 14.39
N TYR A 127 -7.95 -10.71 15.27
CA TYR A 127 -8.24 -10.89 16.70
C TYR A 127 -8.74 -9.60 17.33
N ALA A 128 -9.42 -9.71 18.47
CA ALA A 128 -10.03 -8.60 19.18
C ALA A 128 -9.58 -8.58 20.65
N PRO A 129 -8.45 -7.93 20.97
CA PRO A 129 -7.93 -7.87 22.34
C PRO A 129 -8.82 -7.02 23.27
N ARG A 130 -9.69 -6.17 22.70
CA ARG A 130 -10.71 -5.39 23.41
C ARG A 130 -12.02 -5.42 22.63
N THR A 131 -13.14 -5.16 23.30
CA THR A 131 -14.50 -5.18 22.72
C THR A 131 -14.77 -4.06 21.70
N HIS A 132 -13.91 -3.04 21.65
CA HIS A 132 -14.06 -1.86 20.82
C HIS A 132 -12.97 -1.73 19.75
N GLU A 133 -12.15 -2.76 19.53
CA GLU A 133 -11.13 -2.75 18.47
C GLU A 133 -11.00 -4.13 17.82
N LEU A 134 -10.85 -4.13 16.49
CA LEU A 134 -10.44 -5.29 15.70
C LEU A 134 -9.00 -5.09 15.26
N CYS A 135 -8.15 -6.10 15.47
CA CYS A 135 -6.78 -6.11 14.98
C CYS A 135 -6.69 -7.04 13.77
N LEU A 136 -6.09 -6.53 12.70
CA LEU A 136 -5.72 -7.30 11.51
C LEU A 136 -4.20 -7.46 11.50
N LEU A 137 -3.72 -8.68 11.29
CA LEU A 137 -2.31 -8.94 10.96
C LEU A 137 -2.20 -9.17 9.46
N ILE A 138 -1.35 -8.38 8.82
CA ILE A 138 -1.20 -8.31 7.37
C ILE A 138 0.26 -8.57 7.01
N TRP A 139 0.50 -9.43 6.02
CA TRP A 139 1.82 -9.67 5.46
C TRP A 139 1.91 -9.16 4.01
N PRO A 140 3.05 -8.58 3.60
CA PRO A 140 4.19 -8.23 4.44
C PRO A 140 4.01 -6.89 5.18
N ALA A 141 4.84 -6.66 6.20
CA ALA A 141 5.12 -5.29 6.63
C ALA A 141 5.92 -4.56 5.54
N ALA A 142 5.35 -3.47 5.02
CA ALA A 142 5.99 -2.63 4.01
C ALA A 142 6.99 -1.63 4.63
N VAL A 143 7.88 -1.09 3.80
CA VAL A 143 8.78 0.00 4.18
C VAL A 143 8.00 1.31 4.29
N CYS A 144 7.24 1.64 3.24
CA CYS A 144 6.36 2.81 3.23
C CYS A 144 5.23 2.62 2.21
N ASN A 145 4.42 3.66 2.00
CA ASN A 145 3.43 3.71 0.92
C ASN A 145 3.87 4.70 -0.17
N LEU A 146 3.20 4.65 -1.33
CA LEU A 146 3.56 5.50 -2.47
C LEU A 146 3.33 6.99 -2.21
N SER A 147 2.39 7.38 -1.33
CA SER A 147 2.27 8.80 -0.93
C SER A 147 3.55 9.27 -0.24
N THR A 148 4.05 8.50 0.73
CA THR A 148 5.27 8.82 1.48
C THR A 148 6.48 8.91 0.55
N LEU A 149 6.67 7.95 -0.35
CA LEU A 149 7.78 8.01 -1.31
C LEU A 149 7.69 9.27 -2.20
N LEU A 150 6.51 9.60 -2.71
CA LEU A 150 6.36 10.80 -3.56
C LEU A 150 6.62 12.10 -2.77
N GLU A 151 6.27 12.15 -1.50
CA GLU A 151 6.59 13.26 -0.60
C GLU A 151 8.09 13.34 -0.31
N ASP A 152 8.75 12.21 -0.01
CA ASP A 152 10.20 12.13 0.21
C ASP A 152 10.99 12.64 -1.02
N LEU A 153 10.61 12.24 -2.24
CA LEU A 153 11.26 12.71 -3.48
C LEU A 153 11.05 14.20 -3.73
N GLU A 154 9.88 14.74 -3.34
CA GLU A 154 9.59 16.17 -3.43
C GLU A 154 10.41 16.96 -2.40
N TYR A 155 10.54 16.46 -1.17
CA TYR A 155 11.35 17.05 -0.12
C TYR A 155 12.83 17.11 -0.49
N LEU A 156 13.39 16.02 -1.05
CA LEU A 156 14.75 16.02 -1.59
C LEU A 156 14.94 17.09 -2.68
N ARG A 157 13.96 17.24 -3.58
CA ARG A 157 14.02 18.24 -4.65
C ARG A 157 13.99 19.68 -4.10
N MET A 158 13.26 19.91 -3.02
CA MET A 158 13.11 21.23 -2.40
C MET A 158 14.18 21.53 -1.34
N GLY A 159 14.99 20.54 -0.96
CA GLY A 159 15.93 20.67 0.16
C GLY A 159 15.25 20.80 1.52
N GLU A 160 14.05 20.25 1.66
CA GLU A 160 13.25 20.24 2.88
C GLU A 160 13.21 18.84 3.51
N GLY A 161 12.67 18.72 4.72
CA GLY A 161 12.44 17.44 5.39
C GLY A 161 13.68 16.85 6.09
N ASP A 162 13.50 15.67 6.67
CA ASP A 162 14.58 14.91 7.31
C ASP A 162 15.31 14.05 6.28
N ARG A 163 16.46 14.53 5.83
CA ARG A 163 17.23 13.88 4.76
C ARG A 163 17.74 12.50 5.16
N GLU A 164 18.11 12.30 6.42
CA GLU A 164 18.66 11.01 6.88
C GLU A 164 17.58 9.93 6.83
N ASP A 165 16.41 10.24 7.38
CA ASP A 165 15.22 9.38 7.38
C ASP A 165 14.72 9.06 5.95
N ILE A 166 14.77 10.05 5.05
CA ILE A 166 14.45 9.84 3.63
C ILE A 166 15.45 8.87 2.97
N LEU A 167 16.76 9.06 3.19
CA LEU A 167 17.79 8.22 2.59
C LEU A 167 17.75 6.78 3.12
N GLU A 168 17.45 6.59 4.40
CA GLU A 168 17.23 5.26 4.99
C GLU A 168 16.06 4.54 4.31
N ARG A 169 14.93 5.22 4.09
CA ARG A 169 13.80 4.65 3.35
C ARG A 169 14.15 4.32 1.90
N LEU A 170 14.89 5.17 1.21
CA LEU A 170 15.28 4.94 -0.19
C LEU A 170 16.23 3.74 -0.31
N ASP A 171 17.18 3.58 0.62
CA ASP A 171 18.04 2.40 0.68
C ASP A 171 17.24 1.13 0.97
N ALA A 172 16.29 1.18 1.90
CA ALA A 172 15.37 0.07 2.18
C ALA A 172 14.45 -0.29 0.99
N LEU A 173 14.26 0.64 0.04
CA LEU A 173 13.55 0.42 -1.23
C LEU A 173 14.49 0.04 -2.40
N ASP A 174 15.79 -0.08 -2.12
CA ASP A 174 16.87 -0.26 -3.10
C ASP A 174 16.84 0.80 -4.21
N ILE A 175 16.49 2.05 -3.86
CA ILE A 175 16.51 3.22 -4.76
C ILE A 175 17.78 4.02 -4.47
N LYS A 176 18.77 3.91 -5.36
CA LYS A 176 20.14 4.43 -5.12
C LYS A 176 20.55 5.54 -6.08
N ASP A 177 19.93 5.62 -7.25
CA ASP A 177 20.25 6.64 -8.25
C ASP A 177 19.32 7.86 -8.09
N LEU A 178 19.81 8.89 -7.40
CA LEU A 178 19.10 10.15 -7.15
C LEU A 178 19.57 11.31 -8.04
N SER A 179 20.42 11.02 -9.03
CA SER A 179 21.03 12.02 -9.92
C SER A 179 20.01 12.92 -10.65
N ALA A 180 18.83 12.40 -10.94
CA ALA A 180 17.75 13.14 -11.61
C ALA A 180 16.94 14.08 -10.68
N ILE A 181 17.14 13.99 -9.36
CA ILE A 181 16.37 14.73 -8.35
C ILE A 181 17.23 15.80 -7.68
N GLU A 182 18.51 15.50 -7.46
CA GLU A 182 19.43 16.42 -6.79
C GLU A 182 20.04 17.43 -7.79
N GLN A 183 19.93 18.72 -7.47
CA GLN A 183 20.64 19.76 -8.21
C GLN A 183 22.04 19.96 -7.61
N SER A 184 23.05 19.23 -8.10
CA SER A 184 24.44 19.72 -8.03
C SER A 184 25.37 19.10 -9.06
N SER A 185 25.93 20.02 -9.86
CA SER A 185 27.30 20.13 -10.40
C SER A 185 28.08 18.88 -10.77
N GLU A 186 28.28 18.74 -12.09
CA GLU A 186 29.42 18.14 -12.84
C GLU A 186 30.04 16.83 -12.32
N ASP A 187 29.99 15.84 -13.23
CA ASP A 187 30.89 14.68 -13.35
C ASP A 187 30.89 13.64 -12.22
N GLN A 188 29.83 12.84 -12.16
CA GLN A 188 29.96 11.42 -11.82
C GLN A 188 29.22 10.56 -12.84
N LEU A 189 29.96 10.15 -13.87
CA LEU A 189 29.52 9.18 -14.87
C LEU A 189 29.47 7.77 -14.23
N LEU A 190 28.44 7.49 -13.45
CA LEU A 190 28.15 6.14 -12.97
C LEU A 190 27.38 5.38 -14.06
N HIS A 191 28.10 4.60 -14.87
CA HIS A 191 27.50 3.44 -15.52
C HIS A 191 27.24 2.38 -14.44
N SER A 192 25.98 2.15 -14.07
CA SER A 192 25.61 0.92 -13.38
C SER A 192 24.10 0.70 -13.39
N THR A 193 23.72 -0.57 -13.32
CA THR A 193 22.37 -1.15 -13.23
C THR A 193 21.58 -0.77 -11.96
N THR A 194 21.75 0.45 -11.44
CA THR A 194 21.11 0.96 -10.21
C THR A 194 19.69 1.46 -10.47
N LYS A 195 18.77 1.10 -9.58
CA LYS A 195 17.36 1.44 -9.68
C LYS A 195 17.16 2.93 -9.39
N CYS A 196 16.66 3.67 -10.37
CA CYS A 196 16.28 5.08 -10.19
C CYS A 196 14.79 5.23 -9.82
N PRO A 197 14.40 6.35 -9.19
CA PRO A 197 13.00 6.61 -8.81
C PRO A 197 12.01 6.48 -9.98
N LEU A 198 12.35 6.99 -11.17
CA LEU A 198 11.44 6.95 -12.31
C LEU A 198 11.19 5.52 -12.80
N GLU A 199 12.23 4.69 -12.87
CA GLU A 199 12.10 3.27 -13.21
C GLU A 199 11.28 2.53 -12.14
N PHE A 200 11.53 2.80 -10.86
CA PHE A 200 10.76 2.24 -9.75
C PHE A 200 9.26 2.58 -9.90
N LEU A 201 8.93 3.84 -10.16
CA LEU A 201 7.55 4.30 -10.32
C LEU A 201 6.86 3.67 -11.54
N ARG A 202 7.57 3.54 -12.67
CA ARG A 202 7.04 2.87 -13.86
C ARG A 202 6.71 1.39 -13.57
N ASN A 203 7.60 0.68 -12.89
CA ASN A 203 7.40 -0.71 -12.50
C ASN A 203 6.24 -0.85 -11.50
N THR A 204 6.09 0.13 -10.60
CA THR A 204 4.99 0.19 -9.62
C THR A 204 3.63 0.19 -10.31
N ILE A 205 3.45 1.02 -11.34
CA ILE A 205 2.20 1.10 -12.11
C ILE A 205 1.87 -0.27 -12.75
N GLY A 206 2.86 -0.92 -13.36
CA GLY A 206 2.68 -2.25 -13.96
C GLY A 206 2.31 -3.34 -12.94
N CYS A 207 2.85 -3.27 -11.72
CA CYS A 207 2.49 -4.19 -10.64
C CYS A 207 1.06 -3.97 -10.14
N VAL A 208 0.67 -2.72 -9.91
CA VAL A 208 -0.69 -2.35 -9.47
C VAL A 208 -1.73 -2.74 -10.52
N ALA A 209 -1.44 -2.52 -11.80
CA ALA A 209 -2.33 -2.91 -12.89
C ALA A 209 -2.58 -4.44 -12.91
N ARG A 210 -1.53 -5.25 -12.71
CA ARG A 210 -1.66 -6.71 -12.61
C ARG A 210 -2.46 -7.15 -11.38
N ALA A 211 -2.22 -6.52 -10.22
CA ALA A 211 -3.00 -6.78 -9.01
C ALA A 211 -4.49 -6.49 -9.21
N LEU A 212 -4.80 -5.34 -9.82
CA LEU A 212 -6.18 -4.95 -10.12
C LEU A 212 -6.86 -5.89 -11.12
N ALA A 213 -6.15 -6.31 -12.17
CA ALA A 213 -6.66 -7.28 -13.13
C ALA A 213 -7.03 -8.60 -12.43
N TYR A 214 -6.16 -9.08 -11.53
CA TYR A 214 -6.42 -10.26 -10.72
C TYR A 214 -7.63 -10.08 -9.79
N CYS A 215 -7.75 -8.95 -9.08
CA CYS A 215 -8.91 -8.66 -8.24
C CYS A 215 -10.21 -8.72 -9.06
N HIS A 216 -10.22 -8.10 -10.24
CA HIS A 216 -11.39 -8.10 -11.12
C HIS A 216 -11.75 -9.50 -11.66
N GLN A 217 -10.75 -10.35 -11.93
CA GLN A 217 -10.98 -11.75 -12.33
C GLN A 217 -11.60 -12.59 -11.21
N ASN A 218 -11.40 -12.19 -9.96
CA ASN A 218 -11.96 -12.84 -8.77
C ASN A 218 -13.17 -12.08 -8.20
N ASP A 219 -13.85 -11.29 -9.04
CA ASP A 219 -15.05 -10.52 -8.67
C ASP A 219 -14.87 -9.57 -7.47
N VAL A 220 -13.63 -9.11 -7.23
CA VAL A 220 -13.34 -8.10 -6.21
C VAL A 220 -13.04 -6.76 -6.87
N ARG A 221 -13.81 -5.74 -6.50
CA ARG A 221 -13.56 -4.34 -6.87
C ARG A 221 -12.95 -3.61 -5.69
N HIS A 222 -11.76 -3.01 -5.86
CA HIS A 222 -11.06 -2.36 -4.76
C HIS A 222 -11.74 -1.05 -4.27
N LEU A 223 -12.21 -0.23 -5.21
CA LEU A 223 -12.97 1.01 -4.97
C LEU A 223 -12.27 2.17 -4.21
N ASP A 224 -10.98 2.05 -3.87
CA ASP A 224 -10.22 3.13 -3.22
C ASP A 224 -8.74 3.10 -3.61
N ILE A 225 -8.46 3.06 -4.91
CA ILE A 225 -7.08 3.11 -5.40
C ILE A 225 -6.52 4.52 -5.24
N LYS A 226 -5.46 4.63 -4.43
CA LYS A 226 -4.74 5.88 -4.14
C LYS A 226 -3.30 5.55 -3.72
N PRO A 227 -2.34 6.49 -3.80
CA PRO A 227 -0.95 6.22 -3.45
C PRO A 227 -0.75 5.69 -2.02
N SER A 228 -1.53 6.15 -1.04
CA SER A 228 -1.44 5.62 0.34
C SER A 228 -1.94 4.18 0.53
N ASN A 229 -2.61 3.59 -0.47
CA ASN A 229 -3.02 2.19 -0.49
C ASN A 229 -2.08 1.30 -1.35
N ILE A 230 -1.00 1.88 -1.87
CA ILE A 230 0.04 1.17 -2.61
C ILE A 230 1.26 1.10 -1.69
N LEU A 231 1.53 -0.08 -1.16
CA LEU A 231 2.61 -0.34 -0.22
C LEU A 231 3.89 -0.80 -0.95
N LEU A 232 5.03 -0.34 -0.46
CA LEU A 232 6.33 -0.50 -1.11
C LEU A 232 7.29 -1.29 -0.20
N LYS A 233 7.98 -2.26 -0.80
CA LYS A 233 9.11 -3.03 -0.25
C LYS A 233 10.22 -3.02 -1.32
N ALA A 234 11.46 -3.26 -0.94
CA ALA A 234 12.66 -3.25 -1.80
C ALA A 234 12.40 -3.55 -3.30
N ASP A 235 11.99 -4.77 -3.64
CA ASP A 235 11.71 -5.17 -5.03
C ASP A 235 10.22 -5.28 -5.38
N ARG A 236 9.32 -4.92 -4.45
CA ARG A 236 7.92 -5.32 -4.56
C ARG A 236 6.92 -4.27 -4.14
N VAL A 237 5.80 -4.30 -4.87
CA VAL A 237 4.66 -3.44 -4.67
C VAL A 237 3.46 -4.29 -4.30
N TYR A 238 2.71 -3.81 -3.31
CA TYR A 238 1.53 -4.47 -2.77
C TYR A 238 0.34 -3.52 -2.76
N LEU A 239 -0.79 -4.00 -3.25
CA LEU A 239 -2.07 -3.33 -3.13
C LEU A 239 -2.69 -3.68 -1.78
N ALA A 240 -3.13 -2.65 -1.04
CA ALA A 240 -3.65 -2.77 0.32
C ALA A 240 -4.94 -1.97 0.54
N ASP A 241 -5.55 -2.20 1.69
CA ASP A 241 -6.77 -1.55 2.16
C ASP A 241 -8.04 -1.85 1.35
N PHE A 242 -8.50 -3.09 1.50
CA PHE A 242 -9.75 -3.60 0.94
C PHE A 242 -10.98 -3.25 1.80
N GLY A 243 -10.86 -2.32 2.76
CA GLY A 243 -11.92 -2.01 3.73
C GLY A 243 -13.19 -1.38 3.12
N VAL A 244 -13.16 -0.98 1.84
CA VAL A 244 -14.36 -0.57 1.07
C VAL A 244 -14.53 -1.39 -0.20
N SER A 245 -13.78 -2.48 -0.34
CA SER A 245 -13.86 -3.36 -1.50
C SER A 245 -15.19 -4.10 -1.53
N ARG A 246 -15.63 -4.44 -2.73
CA ARG A 246 -16.90 -5.16 -2.94
C ARG A 246 -16.66 -6.44 -3.69
N ASP A 247 -17.22 -7.51 -3.14
CA ASP A 247 -17.46 -8.77 -3.82
C ASP A 247 -18.69 -8.61 -4.73
N VAL A 248 -18.53 -8.91 -6.02
CA VAL A 248 -19.62 -8.84 -7.00
C VAL A 248 -20.11 -10.21 -7.47
N SER A 249 -19.64 -11.30 -6.85
CA SER A 249 -20.03 -12.68 -7.18
C SER A 249 -21.49 -13.02 -6.82
N GLY A 250 -22.22 -12.11 -6.17
CA GLY A 250 -23.66 -12.20 -5.89
C GLY A 250 -24.38 -10.92 -6.29
N GLN A 251 -25.49 -11.03 -7.04
CA GLN A 251 -26.25 -9.89 -7.55
C GLN A 251 -27.00 -9.05 -6.48
N ASP A 252 -26.99 -9.46 -5.20
CA ASP A 252 -27.80 -8.84 -4.15
C ASP A 252 -26.99 -8.44 -2.90
N GLN A 253 -26.06 -7.49 -3.04
CA GLN A 253 -25.58 -6.75 -1.87
C GLN A 253 -25.97 -5.28 -1.97
N THR A 254 -27.22 -5.01 -1.60
CA THR A 254 -27.69 -3.67 -1.25
C THR A 254 -27.44 -3.34 0.22
N MET A 255 -27.07 -2.08 0.45
CA MET A 255 -27.01 -1.31 1.72
C MET A 255 -25.67 -1.42 2.51
N THR A 256 -25.07 -0.36 3.08
CA THR A 256 -25.61 0.91 3.63
C THR A 256 -24.52 2.01 3.70
N GLU A 257 -24.93 3.27 3.52
CA GLU A 257 -24.25 4.57 3.79
C GLU A 257 -22.92 4.95 3.11
N GLY A 258 -23.00 5.95 2.22
CA GLY A 258 -21.86 6.75 1.76
C GLY A 258 -21.37 6.47 0.35
N VAL A 259 -20.79 7.49 -0.28
CA VAL A 259 -20.10 7.37 -1.57
C VAL A 259 -18.72 6.75 -1.31
N PRO A 260 -18.42 5.54 -1.81
CA PRO A 260 -17.14 4.88 -1.55
C PRO A 260 -15.96 5.61 -2.20
N GLY A 261 -14.77 5.36 -1.67
CA GLY A 261 -13.50 5.85 -2.18
C GLY A 261 -13.22 7.33 -1.87
N THR A 262 -11.95 7.67 -1.92
CA THR A 262 -11.44 9.01 -1.65
C THR A 262 -11.73 9.96 -2.83
N GLU A 263 -12.44 11.07 -2.58
CA GLU A 263 -13.03 11.93 -3.63
C GLU A 263 -12.06 12.34 -4.75
N ARG A 264 -10.85 12.77 -4.38
CA ARG A 264 -9.82 13.25 -5.34
C ARG A 264 -9.35 12.19 -6.33
N TRP A 265 -9.52 10.91 -6.02
CA TRP A 265 -9.07 9.79 -6.85
C TRP A 265 -10.22 9.17 -7.67
N ARG A 266 -11.47 9.55 -7.41
CA ARG A 266 -12.62 9.00 -8.15
C ARG A 266 -12.56 9.39 -9.62
N ALA A 267 -12.85 8.43 -10.51
CA ALA A 267 -12.90 8.72 -11.92
C ALA A 267 -13.98 9.76 -12.29
N PRO A 268 -13.73 10.57 -13.33
CA PRO A 268 -14.60 11.68 -13.70
C PRO A 268 -16.04 11.23 -14.02
N GLU A 269 -16.23 10.06 -14.65
CA GLU A 269 -17.54 9.48 -14.94
C GLU A 269 -18.30 9.12 -13.66
N PHE A 270 -17.61 8.66 -12.62
CA PHE A 270 -18.22 8.38 -11.33
C PHE A 270 -18.64 9.68 -10.66
N ARG A 271 -17.75 10.68 -10.60
CA ARG A 271 -18.05 12.02 -10.06
C ARG A 271 -19.23 12.68 -10.79
N ARG A 272 -19.31 12.53 -12.12
CA ARG A 272 -20.42 13.05 -12.93
C ARG A 272 -21.74 12.37 -12.57
N ARG A 273 -21.75 11.04 -12.42
CA ARG A 273 -22.95 10.29 -12.00
C ARG A 273 -23.42 10.68 -10.59
N LEU A 274 -22.50 10.94 -9.65
CA LEU A 274 -22.85 11.46 -8.32
C LEU A 274 -23.60 12.78 -8.40
N ARG A 275 -23.10 13.72 -9.21
CA ARG A 275 -23.73 15.03 -9.41
C ARG A 275 -25.10 14.93 -10.08
N GLN A 276 -25.27 13.97 -10.99
CA GLN A 276 -26.52 13.76 -11.72
C GLN A 276 -27.60 13.02 -10.90
N ARG A 277 -27.24 12.38 -9.78
CA ARG A 277 -28.14 11.48 -9.03
C ARG A 277 -28.32 11.86 -7.55
N GLN A 278 -28.25 13.15 -7.20
CA GLN A 278 -28.53 13.58 -5.82
C GLN A 278 -29.86 12.99 -5.32
N GLY A 279 -29.80 12.04 -4.38
CA GLY A 279 -30.96 11.44 -3.71
C GLY A 279 -31.38 10.01 -4.11
N GLN A 280 -30.68 9.31 -5.01
CA GLN A 280 -31.04 7.93 -5.41
C GLN A 280 -29.99 6.89 -4.96
N PRO A 281 -30.38 5.67 -4.51
CA PRO A 281 -29.44 4.61 -4.15
C PRO A 281 -28.62 4.12 -5.36
N PHE A 282 -27.37 3.69 -5.11
CA PHE A 282 -26.46 3.22 -6.16
C PHE A 282 -26.83 1.82 -6.65
N SER A 283 -27.05 1.69 -7.97
CA SER A 283 -27.02 0.41 -8.66
C SER A 283 -25.75 0.26 -9.52
N HIS A 284 -25.28 -0.99 -9.63
CA HIS A 284 -23.98 -1.47 -10.11
C HIS A 284 -23.46 -0.84 -11.42
N GLY A 285 -22.13 -0.70 -11.52
CA GLY A 285 -21.45 -0.53 -12.81
C GLY A 285 -20.14 0.28 -12.79
N LEU A 286 -19.02 -0.42 -12.98
CA LEU A 286 -17.68 0.05 -13.38
C LEU A 286 -17.16 1.30 -12.64
N GLY A 287 -16.65 1.08 -11.42
CA GLY A 287 -15.69 1.99 -10.80
C GLY A 287 -14.31 1.80 -11.41
N LEU A 288 -14.07 2.35 -12.60
CA LEU A 288 -12.71 2.74 -12.95
C LEU A 288 -12.35 3.90 -11.99
N ILE A 289 -11.16 3.87 -11.41
CA ILE A 289 -10.63 4.94 -10.57
C ILE A 289 -9.50 5.55 -11.39
N SER A 290 -9.59 6.84 -11.67
CA SER A 290 -8.65 7.55 -12.53
C SER A 290 -7.51 8.09 -11.67
N VAL A 291 -6.27 7.81 -12.06
CA VAL A 291 -5.11 8.56 -11.59
C VAL A 291 -5.13 9.91 -12.32
N SER A 292 -5.90 10.87 -11.82
CA SER A 292 -5.86 12.23 -12.36
C SER A 292 -4.76 13.03 -11.67
N HIS A 293 -3.73 13.41 -12.44
CA HIS A 293 -2.78 14.45 -12.07
C HIS A 293 -3.53 15.78 -12.02
N GLN A 294 -3.67 16.38 -10.82
CA GLN A 294 -4.17 17.75 -10.71
C GLN A 294 -3.01 18.62 -10.27
N SER A 295 -2.42 19.32 -11.23
CA SER A 295 -1.47 20.39 -11.01
C SER A 295 -2.10 21.41 -10.05
N ARG A 296 -1.42 21.74 -8.95
CA ARG A 296 -1.87 22.78 -8.02
C ARG A 296 -1.96 24.11 -8.79
N GLY A 297 -3.18 24.55 -9.11
CA GLY A 297 -3.45 25.95 -9.44
C GLY A 297 -3.50 26.77 -8.14
N PRO A 298 -3.17 28.08 -8.18
CA PRO A 298 -3.02 28.89 -6.99
C PRO A 298 -4.34 28.98 -6.21
N HIS A 299 -4.23 28.88 -4.89
CA HIS A 299 -5.33 29.02 -3.95
C HIS A 299 -6.01 30.39 -4.13
N HIS A 300 -7.21 30.41 -4.72
CA HIS A 300 -8.12 31.53 -4.54
C HIS A 300 -8.76 31.42 -3.15
N TYR A 301 -8.21 32.20 -2.22
CA TYR A 301 -8.84 32.52 -0.95
C TYR A 301 -10.20 33.18 -1.26
N ASN A 302 -11.30 32.55 -0.89
CA ASN A 302 -12.63 33.09 -1.08
C ASN A 302 -13.15 33.55 0.28
N ASP A 303 -12.78 34.78 0.65
CA ASP A 303 -13.38 35.50 1.77
C ASP A 303 -14.87 35.72 1.47
N LYS A 304 -15.74 35.10 2.25
CA LYS A 304 -17.14 35.50 2.31
C LYS A 304 -17.27 36.60 3.38
N PRO A 305 -17.76 37.81 3.05
CA PRO A 305 -18.04 38.81 4.05
C PRO A 305 -19.29 38.41 4.87
N SER A 306 -19.17 38.58 6.18
CA SER A 306 -20.25 38.44 7.14
C SER A 306 -21.34 39.49 6.91
N GLN A 307 -22.54 39.07 6.48
CA GLN A 307 -23.74 39.88 6.60
C GLN A 307 -24.43 39.55 7.94
N ARG A 308 -24.14 40.36 8.95
CA ARG A 308 -25.04 40.64 10.07
C ARG A 308 -25.14 42.16 10.15
N ASP A 309 -26.27 42.70 9.73
CA ASP A 309 -27.08 43.64 10.51
C ASP A 309 -28.16 44.28 9.65
N LEU A 310 -29.22 44.69 10.36
CA LEU A 310 -30.40 45.45 9.95
C LEU A 310 -31.60 44.62 9.49
N ARG A 311 -32.50 44.40 10.45
CA ARG A 311 -33.72 45.22 10.54
C ARG A 311 -34.22 45.31 11.98
N MET A 312 -34.23 46.55 12.48
CA MET A 312 -35.07 47.00 13.59
C MET A 312 -36.53 47.00 13.15
N THR A 313 -37.42 46.57 14.04
CA THR A 313 -38.63 47.28 14.52
C THR A 313 -39.15 46.51 15.72
#